data_AF-A0A3M1BGF9-F1
#
_entry.id   AF-A0A3M1BGF9-F1
#
_cell.length_a   1.000
_cell.length_b   1.000
_cell.length_c   1.000
_cell.angle_alpha   90.00
_cell.angle_beta   90.00
_cell.angle_gamma   90.00
#
_symmetry.space_group_name_H-M   'P 1'
#
loop_
_entity.id
_entity.type
_entity.pdbx_description
1 polymer ?
#
loop_
_entity_poly.entity_id
_entity_poly.type
_entity_poly.pdbx_seq_one_letter_code
_entity_poly.pdbx_strand_id
1 'polypeptide(L)' 'MKVRYRVRVNRAGLIFIGITIFLGVAAVNTANNLLYLVVSYMLSFMLLSGIISLYNLRGLEVVLIPPDEV' A
#
# COMPACT_ATOMS: atom_id res chain seq x y z
N MET A 1 -18.27 14.22 -11.64
CA MET A 1 -18.33 12.95 -10.85
C MET A 1 -17.18 12.92 -9.85
N LYS A 2 -17.43 12.77 -8.54
CA LYS A 2 -16.34 12.53 -7.56
C LYS A 2 -15.90 11.06 -7.68
N VAL A 3 -14.75 10.81 -8.32
CA VAL A 3 -14.16 9.47 -8.38
C VAL A 3 -13.76 9.06 -6.95
N ARG A 4 -14.44 8.07 -6.39
CA ARG A 4 -14.14 7.54 -5.05
C ARG A 4 -13.13 6.41 -5.19
N TYR A 5 -11.85 6.73 -5.10
CA TYR A 5 -10.79 5.72 -5.08
C TYR A 5 -10.95 4.85 -3.83
N ARG A 6 -11.24 3.55 -4.02
CA ARG A 6 -11.39 2.57 -2.94
C ARG A 6 -10.18 1.64 -2.97
N VAL A 7 -9.13 1.99 -2.24
CA VAL A 7 -7.95 1.13 -2.08
C VAL A 7 -8.25 0.11 -0.99
N ARG A 8 -8.22 -1.19 -1.32
CA ARG A 8 -8.33 -2.27 -0.34
C ARG A 8 -6.96 -2.87 -0.09
N VAL A 9 -6.64 -3.11 1.18
CA VAL A 9 -5.45 -3.86 1.57
C VAL A 9 -5.69 -5.34 1.29
N ASN A 10 -4.78 -5.99 0.56
CA ASN A 10 -4.86 -7.43 0.30
C ASN A 10 -4.34 -8.23 1.51
N ARG A 11 -4.47 -9.57 1.47
CA ARG A 11 -4.01 -10.43 2.58
C ARG A 11 -2.50 -10.30 2.85
N ALA A 12 -1.69 -10.16 1.81
CA ALA A 12 -0.24 -9.98 1.96
C ALA A 12 0.11 -8.64 2.64
N GLY A 13 -0.60 -7.57 2.31
CA GLY A 13 -0.45 -6.25 2.93
C GLY A 13 -0.81 -6.27 4.41
N LEU A 14 -1.84 -7.03 4.80
CA LEU A 14 -2.17 -7.25 6.21
C LEU A 14 -1.03 -7.95 6.95
N ILE A 15 -0.43 -8.98 6.35
CA ILE A 15 0.74 -9.67 6.93
C ILE A 15 1.93 -8.70 7.05
N PHE A 16 2.20 -7.90 6.01
CA PHE A 16 3.27 -6.91 6.02
C PHE A 16 3.09 -5.87 7.13
N ILE A 17 1.87 -5.36 7.32
CA ILE A 17 1.51 -4.45 8.42
C ILE A 17 1.77 -5.14 9.77
N GLY A 18 1.32 -6.39 9.94
CA GLY A 18 1.53 -7.15 11.16
C GLY A 18 3.02 -7.32 11.52
N ILE A 19 3.84 -7.70 10.54
CA ILE A 19 5.31 -7.81 10.70
C ILE A 19 5.93 -6.46 11.04
N THR A 20 5.49 -5.37 10.38
CA THR A 20 6.00 -4.01 10.64
C THR A 20 5.76 -3.59 12.09
N ILE A 21 4.54 -3.81 12.60
CA ILE A 21 4.18 -3.51 13.99
C ILE A 21 4.99 -4.37 14.96
N PHE A 22 5.12 -5.67 14.68
CA PHE A 22 5.91 -6.58 15.50
C PHE A 22 7.37 -6.14 15.60
N LEU A 23 8.02 -5.80 14.47
CA LEU A 23 9.38 -5.27 14.48
C LEU A 23 9.47 -3.92 15.19
N GLY A 24 8.47 -3.06 15.08
CA GLY A 24 8.41 -1.78 15.79
C GLY A 24 8.43 -1.96 17.31
N VAL A 25 7.61 -2.88 17.83
CA VAL A 25 7.61 -3.23 19.26
C VAL A 25 8.96 -3.83 19.67
N ALA A 26 9.54 -4.70 18.84
CA ALA A 26 10.86 -5.26 19.11
C ALA A 26 11.96 -4.18 19.13
N ALA A 27 11.93 -3.22 18.21
CA ALA A 27 12.88 -2.11 18.15
C ALA A 27 12.83 -1.24 19.41
N VAL A 28 11.62 -0.93 19.90
CA VAL A 28 11.40 -0.15 21.12
C VAL A 28 11.90 -0.91 22.35
N ASN A 29 11.53 -2.17 22.49
CA ASN A 29 11.90 -2.98 23.65
C ASN A 29 13.40 -3.29 23.71
N THR A 30 14.06 -3.44 22.56
CA THR A 30 15.50 -3.74 22.47
C THR A 30 16.37 -2.49 22.38
N ALA A 31 15.76 -1.29 22.27
CA ALA A 31 16.45 -0.03 21.99
C ALA A 31 17.45 -0.11 20.82
N ASN A 32 17.09 -0.85 19.76
CA ASN A 32 18.00 -1.15 18.65
C ASN A 32 17.83 -0.16 17.48
N ASN A 33 18.86 0.69 17.28
CA ASN A 33 18.94 1.70 16.22
C ASN A 33 18.80 1.14 14.80
N LEU A 34 19.37 -0.03 14.52
CA LEU A 34 19.25 -0.64 13.19
C LEU A 34 17.81 -1.08 12.92
N LEU A 35 17.13 -1.66 13.92
CA LEU A 35 15.73 -2.05 13.81
C LEU A 35 14.82 -0.84 13.60
N TYR A 36 15.09 0.29 14.24
CA TYR A 36 14.35 1.54 13.97
C TYR A 36 14.45 1.96 12.50
N LEU A 37 15.64 1.88 11.90
CA LEU A 37 15.81 2.18 10.47
C LEU A 37 15.03 1.21 9.59
N VAL A 38 15.11 -0.09 9.87
CA VAL A 38 14.35 -1.12 9.13
C VAL A 38 12.85 -0.84 9.20
N VAL A 39 12.30 -0.60 10.39
CA VAL A 39 10.87 -0.27 10.56
C VAL A 39 10.51 1.01 9.81
N SER A 40 11.37 2.02 9.85
CA SER A 40 11.19 3.27 9.09
C SER A 40 11.12 3.03 7.58
N TYR A 41 11.99 2.18 7.04
CA TYR A 41 11.94 1.77 5.63
C TYR A 41 10.66 1.00 5.30
N MET A 42 10.22 0.09 6.15
CA MET A 42 8.98 -0.68 5.94
C MET A 42 7.76 0.25 5.88
N LEU A 43 7.66 1.21 6.79
CA LEU A 43 6.61 2.24 6.79
C LEU A 43 6.68 3.12 5.55
N SER A 44 7.89 3.54 5.14
CA SER A 44 8.11 4.31 3.91
C SER A 44 7.60 3.56 2.68
N PHE A 45 7.96 2.28 2.52
CA PHE A 45 7.46 1.46 1.41
C PHE A 45 5.95 1.26 1.44
N MET A 46 5.35 1.10 2.62
CA MET A 46 3.89 1.01 2.76
C MET A 46 3.22 2.28 2.21
N LEU A 47 3.76 3.45 2.54
CA LEU A 47 3.23 4.75 2.12
C LEU A 47 3.44 4.95 0.61
N LEU A 48 4.65 4.69 0.11
CA LEU A 48 4.98 4.79 -1.32
C LEU A 48 4.12 3.86 -2.17
N SER A 49 3.91 2.62 -1.74
CA SER A 49 3.02 1.68 -2.42
C SER A 49 1.59 2.21 -2.52
N GLY A 50 1.07 2.81 -1.45
CA GLY A 50 -0.26 3.42 -1.44
C GLY A 50 -0.38 4.62 -2.39
N ILE A 51 0.62 5.50 -2.38
CA ILE A 51 0.69 6.64 -3.29
C ILE A 51 0.73 6.17 -4.75
N ILE A 52 1.66 5.26 -5.08
CA ILE A 52 1.81 4.74 -6.45
C ILE A 52 0.53 4.05 -6.93
N SER A 53 -0.16 3.32 -6.06
CA SER A 53 -1.45 2.71 -6.39
C SER A 53 -2.50 3.76 -6.75
N LEU A 54 -2.57 4.87 -6.01
CA LEU A 54 -3.49 5.97 -6.33
C LEU A 54 -3.09 6.66 -7.64
N TYR A 55 -1.80 6.94 -7.85
CA TYR A 55 -1.30 7.57 -9.07
C TYR A 55 -1.57 6.74 -10.32
N ASN A 56 -1.42 5.40 -10.25
CA ASN A 56 -1.73 4.50 -11.37
C ASN A 56 -3.20 4.56 -11.81
N LEU A 57 -4.11 4.85 -10.89
CA LEU A 57 -5.54 4.96 -11.18
C LEU A 57 -5.96 6.36 -11.64
N ARG A 58 -5.07 7.37 -11.53
CA ARG A 58 -5.36 8.73 -11.98
C ARG A 58 -5.11 8.83 -13.49
N GLY A 59 -6.16 9.16 -14.23
CA GLY A 59 -6.09 9.34 -15.70
C GLY A 59 -6.43 8.09 -16.51
N LEU A 60 -6.96 7.04 -15.87
CA LEU A 60 -7.48 5.88 -16.60
C LEU A 60 -8.79 6.26 -17.31
N GLU A 61 -8.79 6.25 -18.63
CA GLU A 61 -10.00 6.39 -19.44
C GLU A 61 -10.64 5.02 -19.65
N VAL A 62 -11.93 4.91 -19.35
CA VAL A 62 -12.71 3.68 -19.55
C VAL A 62 -13.50 3.84 -20.84
N VAL A 63 -13.14 3.08 -21.87
CA VAL A 63 -13.89 3.00 -23.12
C VAL A 63 -14.71 1.71 -23.13
N LEU A 64 -16.02 1.84 -23.35
CA LEU A 64 -16.90 0.70 -23.55
C LEU A 64 -16.97 0.39 -25.03
N ILE A 65 -16.52 -0.80 -25.43
CA ILE A 65 -16.63 -1.29 -26.81
C ILE A 65 -17.84 -2.23 -26.84
N PRO A 66 -18.98 -1.83 -27.45
CA PRO A 66 -20.12 -2.72 -27.62
C PRO A 66 -19.79 -3.87 -28.57
N PRO A 67 -20.43 -5.04 -28.42
CA PRO A 67 -20.27 -6.15 -29.36
C PRO A 67 -20.86 -5.79 -30.73
N ASP A 68 -20.25 -6.30 -31.80
CA ASP A 68 -20.77 -6.14 -33.16
C ASP A 68 -22.15 -6.80 -33.28
N GLU A 69 -23.12 -6.06 -33.83
CA GLU A 69 -24.45 -6.58 -34.14
C GLU A 69 -24.32 -7.63 -35.27
N VAL A 70 -24.84 -8.84 -35.03
CA VAL A 70 -24.97 -9.94 -36.00
C VAL A 70 -26.23 -9.82 -36.83
#